data_AF-E0TFI7-F1
#
_entry.id   AF-E0TFI7-F1
#
_cell.length_a   1.000
_cell.length_b   1.000
_cell.length_c   1.000
_cell.angle_alpha   90.00
_cell.angle_beta   90.00
_cell.angle_gamma   90.00
#
_symmetry.space_group_name_H-M   'P 1'
#
loop_
_entity.id
_entity.type
_entity.pdbx_description
1 polymer ?
#
loop_
_entity_poly.entity_id
_entity_poly.type
_entity_poly.pdbx_seq_one_letter_code
_entity_poly.pdbx_strand_id
1 'polypeptide(L)'
;MPLFQKPEPLKITCTMTDCDNDLHCFKATQKMPVGDRGKCRACNADLVDWTRIHNRSIGDAKYTFQALKRETIRHHFFHVPIDQKAINYAKRKGRKKLKDAIRARVQKSIGSANPSWDGRQTPMSDNPIFYGQHATATCCRTCLEYWHDIPKGVPLTEEQIDYCVEILELFFDERLPEVDDNPVHVPPIRR
;
A
#
# COMPACT_ATOMS: atom_id res chain seq x y z
N MET A 1 20.35 -20.30 29.09
CA MET A 1 19.17 -19.62 28.51
C MET A 1 19.14 -19.96 27.03
N PRO A 2 18.05 -20.50 26.47
CA PRO A 2 18.00 -20.76 25.04
C PRO A 2 18.12 -19.43 24.29
N LEU A 3 19.06 -19.37 23.34
CA LEU A 3 19.23 -18.23 22.43
C LEU A 3 17.91 -18.02 21.69
N PHE A 4 17.37 -16.79 21.74
CA PHE A 4 16.20 -16.43 20.95
C PHE A 4 16.54 -16.62 19.46
N GLN A 5 16.01 -17.68 18.85
CA GLN A 5 16.04 -17.84 17.41
C GLN A 5 14.92 -16.99 16.83
N LYS A 6 15.30 -15.95 16.09
CA LYS A 6 14.34 -15.16 15.32
C LYS A 6 13.68 -16.11 14.31
N PRO A 7 12.36 -16.31 14.36
CA PRO A 7 11.67 -17.16 13.39
C PRO A 7 11.84 -16.60 11.98
N GLU A 8 11.76 -17.48 10.98
CA GLU A 8 11.75 -17.04 9.59
C GLU A 8 10.64 -16.01 9.37
N PRO A 9 10.89 -14.94 8.58
CA PRO A 9 9.85 -13.95 8.29
C PRO A 9 8.61 -14.62 7.70
N LEU A 10 7.44 -14.34 8.28
CA LEU A 10 6.18 -14.84 7.77
C LEU A 10 6.00 -14.43 6.31
N LYS A 11 5.70 -15.41 5.45
CA LYS A 11 5.43 -15.18 4.03
C LYS A 11 4.04 -14.55 3.86
N ILE A 12 3.99 -13.22 3.91
CA ILE A 12 2.76 -12.44 3.75
C ILE A 12 2.17 -12.63 2.34
N THR A 13 0.84 -12.71 2.25
CA THR A 13 0.12 -12.84 0.96
C THR A 13 -1.13 -11.97 0.95
N CYS A 14 -1.60 -11.56 -0.24
CA CYS A 14 -2.78 -10.69 -0.38
C CYS A 14 -4.10 -11.35 0.07
N THR A 15 -4.08 -12.64 0.41
CA THR A 15 -5.26 -13.41 0.81
C THR A 15 -5.20 -13.88 2.26
N MET A 16 -4.15 -13.49 2.99
CA MET A 16 -3.99 -13.82 4.40
C MET A 16 -5.05 -13.10 5.23
N THR A 17 -5.51 -13.77 6.28
CA THR A 17 -6.44 -13.25 7.28
C THR A 17 -5.95 -13.65 8.65
N ASP A 18 -6.22 -12.80 9.64
CA ASP A 18 -6.05 -13.06 11.06
C ASP A 18 -7.23 -12.40 11.80
N CYS A 19 -8.42 -12.95 11.53
CA CYS A 19 -9.69 -12.35 11.92
C CYS A 19 -9.86 -12.22 13.44
N ASP A 20 -9.22 -13.11 14.21
CA ASP A 20 -9.24 -13.06 15.68
C ASP A 20 -8.53 -11.81 16.23
N ASN A 21 -7.64 -11.21 15.43
CA ASN A 21 -6.92 -9.96 15.75
C ASN A 21 -7.45 -8.75 14.95
N ASP A 22 -8.70 -8.81 14.46
CA ASP A 22 -9.33 -7.78 13.62
C ASP A 22 -8.57 -7.47 12.31
N LEU A 23 -7.84 -8.46 11.79
CA LEU A 23 -7.13 -8.39 10.51
C LEU A 23 -7.81 -9.27 9.47
N HIS A 24 -8.36 -8.62 8.45
CA HIS A 24 -9.28 -9.24 7.49
C HIS A 24 -8.66 -9.32 6.10
N CYS A 25 -9.42 -9.85 5.14
CA CYS A 25 -9.10 -9.77 3.73
C CYS A 25 -10.39 -9.52 2.95
N PHE A 26 -10.45 -8.38 2.27
CA PHE A 26 -11.65 -7.95 1.54
C PHE A 26 -11.61 -8.31 0.06
N LYS A 27 -10.50 -8.90 -0.41
CA LYS A 27 -10.39 -9.44 -1.76
C LYS A 27 -11.37 -10.60 -1.94
N ALA A 28 -12.39 -10.37 -2.75
CA ALA A 28 -13.43 -11.35 -3.05
C ALA A 28 -12.88 -12.66 -3.62
N THR A 29 -13.57 -13.76 -3.34
CA THR A 29 -13.34 -15.07 -3.96
C THR A 29 -14.41 -15.33 -5.01
N GLN A 30 -14.15 -16.24 -5.96
CA GLN A 30 -15.15 -16.60 -6.97
C GLN A 30 -16.40 -17.27 -6.39
N LYS A 31 -16.29 -17.88 -5.20
CA LYS A 31 -17.41 -18.55 -4.52
C LYS A 31 -18.27 -17.60 -3.69
N MET A 32 -17.85 -16.35 -3.52
CA MET A 32 -18.60 -15.39 -2.70
C MET A 32 -19.83 -14.88 -3.45
N PRO A 33 -21.01 -14.83 -2.79
CA PRO A 33 -22.19 -14.14 -3.30
C PRO A 33 -21.86 -12.69 -3.68
N VAL A 34 -22.55 -12.15 -4.69
CA VAL A 34 -22.30 -10.78 -5.17
C VAL A 34 -22.49 -9.76 -4.03
N GLY A 35 -23.51 -9.93 -3.19
CA GLY A 35 -23.78 -9.05 -2.05
C GLY A 35 -22.79 -9.17 -0.89
N ASP A 36 -21.92 -10.17 -0.89
CA ASP A 36 -20.86 -10.33 0.12
C ASP A 36 -19.49 -9.85 -0.39
N ARG A 37 -19.38 -9.43 -1.65
CA ARG A 37 -18.13 -8.86 -2.18
C ARG A 37 -17.85 -7.54 -1.47
N GLY A 38 -16.68 -7.45 -0.84
CA GLY A 38 -16.32 -6.35 0.05
C GLY A 38 -16.35 -6.73 1.53
N LYS A 39 -17.00 -7.84 1.90
CA LYS A 39 -16.88 -8.41 3.25
C LYS A 39 -15.59 -9.21 3.38
N CYS A 40 -15.17 -9.46 4.62
CA CYS A 40 -14.05 -10.33 4.89
C CYS A 40 -14.29 -11.72 4.31
N ARG A 41 -13.39 -12.19 3.44
CA ARG A 41 -13.54 -13.49 2.76
C ARG A 41 -13.51 -14.72 3.67
N ALA A 42 -13.10 -14.57 4.93
CA ALA A 42 -12.95 -15.66 5.89
C ALA A 42 -14.09 -15.69 6.92
N CYS A 43 -14.37 -14.56 7.58
CA CYS A 43 -15.40 -14.47 8.62
C CYS A 43 -16.68 -13.74 8.20
N ASN A 44 -16.74 -13.23 6.96
CA ASN A 44 -17.85 -12.44 6.42
C ASN A 44 -18.12 -11.10 7.13
N ALA A 45 -17.18 -10.59 7.93
CA ALA A 45 -17.30 -9.30 8.58
C ALA A 45 -17.41 -8.16 7.55
N ASP A 46 -18.40 -7.30 7.74
CA ASP A 46 -18.69 -6.13 6.89
C ASP A 46 -18.23 -4.85 7.60
N LEU A 47 -17.00 -4.43 7.32
CA LEU A 47 -16.25 -3.49 8.15
C LEU A 47 -15.81 -2.22 7.42
N VAL A 48 -16.13 -2.11 6.14
CA VAL A 48 -15.63 -1.06 5.26
C VAL A 48 -16.80 -0.41 4.54
N ASP A 49 -16.91 0.92 4.65
CA ASP A 49 -17.87 1.68 3.86
C ASP A 49 -17.35 1.85 2.43
N TRP A 50 -17.63 0.85 1.59
CA TRP A 50 -17.22 0.83 0.19
C TRP A 50 -17.79 1.99 -0.60
N THR A 51 -19.02 2.44 -0.28
CA THR A 51 -19.66 3.57 -0.97
C THR A 51 -18.85 4.85 -0.77
N ARG A 52 -18.36 5.07 0.46
CA ARG A 52 -17.51 6.20 0.80
C ARG A 52 -16.13 6.12 0.15
N ILE A 53 -15.48 4.95 0.20
CA ILE A 53 -14.13 4.78 -0.36
C ILE A 53 -14.13 4.90 -1.89
N HIS A 54 -15.11 4.31 -2.58
CA HIS A 54 -15.17 4.30 -4.04
C HIS A 54 -15.45 5.66 -4.66
N ASN A 55 -15.90 6.65 -3.87
CA ASN A 55 -15.94 8.05 -4.31
C ASN A 55 -14.54 8.63 -4.56
N ARG A 56 -13.47 8.01 -4.03
CA ARG A 56 -12.06 8.42 -4.18
C ARG A 56 -11.82 9.92 -3.93
N SER A 57 -12.55 10.49 -2.98
CA SER A 57 -12.41 11.90 -2.62
C SER A 57 -11.06 12.12 -1.92
N ILE A 58 -10.25 13.03 -2.45
CA ILE A 58 -8.99 13.48 -1.84
C ILE A 58 -9.24 14.00 -0.42
N GLY A 59 -10.31 14.78 -0.22
CA GLY A 59 -10.68 15.33 1.10
C GLY A 59 -11.04 14.25 2.13
N ASP A 60 -11.31 13.02 1.67
CA ASP A 60 -11.67 11.87 2.51
C ASP A 60 -10.65 10.72 2.41
N ALA A 61 -9.47 10.97 1.83
CA ALA A 61 -8.42 9.96 1.69
C ALA A 61 -7.98 9.39 3.05
N LYS A 62 -8.07 10.18 4.13
CA LYS A 62 -7.80 9.74 5.51
C LYS A 62 -8.72 8.60 5.95
N TYR A 63 -10.00 8.62 5.57
CA TYR A 63 -10.91 7.52 5.90
C TYR A 63 -10.46 6.22 5.21
N THR A 64 -10.20 6.29 3.90
CA THR A 64 -9.69 5.15 3.12
C THR A 64 -8.40 4.60 3.72
N PHE A 65 -7.48 5.51 4.07
CA PHE A 65 -6.19 5.17 4.67
C PHE A 65 -6.33 4.41 6.00
N GLN A 66 -7.28 4.78 6.86
CA GLN A 66 -7.56 4.03 8.09
C GLN A 66 -8.24 2.69 7.82
N ALA A 67 -9.19 2.63 6.88
CA ALA A 67 -9.88 1.39 6.51
C ALA A 67 -8.90 0.33 5.98
N LEU A 68 -7.91 0.75 5.18
CA LEU A 68 -6.86 -0.12 4.66
C LEU A 68 -6.12 -0.89 5.76
N LYS A 69 -5.91 -0.29 6.94
CA LYS A 69 -5.21 -0.93 8.07
C LYS A 69 -5.92 -2.17 8.61
N ARG A 70 -7.20 -2.38 8.28
CA ARG A 70 -7.96 -3.58 8.65
C ARG A 70 -7.67 -4.78 7.77
N GLU A 71 -6.99 -4.62 6.64
CA GLU A 71 -6.60 -5.75 5.80
C GLU A 71 -5.19 -6.24 6.16
N THR A 72 -5.07 -7.54 6.43
CA THR A 72 -3.87 -8.19 7.00
C THR A 72 -2.58 -7.83 6.26
N ILE A 73 -2.58 -7.91 4.93
CA ILE A 73 -1.39 -7.56 4.14
C ILE A 73 -1.05 -6.06 4.26
N ARG A 74 -2.06 -5.19 4.27
CA ARG A 74 -1.85 -3.75 4.38
C ARG A 74 -1.33 -3.39 5.75
N HIS A 75 -1.95 -3.94 6.79
CA HIS A 75 -1.49 -3.85 8.18
C HIS A 75 -0.03 -4.27 8.31
N HIS A 76 0.36 -5.39 7.70
CA HIS A 76 1.76 -5.82 7.67
C HIS A 76 2.67 -4.71 7.10
N PHE A 77 2.34 -4.12 5.95
CA PHE A 77 3.16 -3.06 5.37
C PHE A 77 3.10 -1.73 6.11
N PHE A 78 2.04 -1.46 6.87
CA PHE A 78 1.96 -0.33 7.81
C PHE A 78 2.85 -0.50 9.04
N HIS A 79 3.29 -1.72 9.38
CA HIS A 79 4.03 -1.96 10.64
C HIS A 79 5.39 -2.61 10.46
N VAL A 80 5.66 -3.26 9.33
CA VAL A 80 6.96 -3.87 9.04
C VAL A 80 8.05 -2.80 9.07
N PRO A 81 9.21 -3.04 9.70
CA PRO A 81 10.32 -2.10 9.66
C PRO A 81 10.71 -1.74 8.23
N ILE A 82 10.91 -0.45 7.97
CA ILE A 82 11.43 0.04 6.71
C ILE A 82 12.95 -0.10 6.76
N ASP A 83 13.54 -0.74 5.75
CA ASP A 83 14.99 -0.96 5.72
C ASP A 83 15.77 0.37 5.77
N GLN A 84 16.91 0.38 6.45
CA GLN A 84 17.74 1.59 6.58
C GLN A 84 18.11 2.22 5.23
N LYS A 85 18.30 1.40 4.19
CA LYS A 85 18.56 1.86 2.82
C LYS A 85 17.38 2.64 2.23
N ALA A 86 16.15 2.19 2.50
CA ALA A 86 14.92 2.86 2.08
C ALA A 86 14.71 4.18 2.85
N ILE A 87 14.98 4.20 4.16
CA ILE A 87 14.99 5.43 4.97
C ILE A 87 16.02 6.42 4.43
N ASN A 88 17.26 5.97 4.20
CA ASN A 88 18.32 6.81 3.64
C ASN A 88 17.96 7.35 2.25
N TYR A 89 17.28 6.55 1.43
CA TYR A 89 16.75 7.01 0.13
C TYR A 89 15.76 8.16 0.31
N ALA A 90 14.78 8.02 1.22
CA ALA A 90 13.80 9.08 1.49
C ALA A 90 14.50 10.37 1.97
N LYS A 91 15.40 10.27 2.96
CA LYS A 91 16.15 11.39 3.51
C LYS A 91 17.04 12.10 2.47
N ARG A 92 17.77 11.35 1.65
CA ARG A 92 18.57 11.92 0.54
C ARG A 92 17.73 12.63 -0.51
N LYS A 93 16.45 12.30 -0.62
CA LYS A 93 15.54 12.87 -1.61
C LYS A 93 14.79 14.09 -1.07
N GLY A 94 14.42 14.07 0.21
CA GLY A 94 13.50 15.04 0.81
C GLY A 94 12.06 14.85 0.35
N ARG A 95 11.06 15.30 1.12
CA ARG A 95 9.63 15.07 0.83
C ARG A 95 9.21 15.59 -0.55
N LYS A 96 9.68 16.77 -0.96
CA LYS A 96 9.30 17.39 -2.25
C LYS A 96 9.65 16.51 -3.46
N LYS A 97 10.93 16.13 -3.58
CA LYS A 97 11.37 15.26 -4.69
C LYS A 97 10.93 13.80 -4.50
N LEU A 98 10.55 13.40 -3.29
CA LEU A 98 9.96 12.10 -3.03
C LEU A 98 8.54 12.01 -3.58
N LYS A 99 7.73 13.08 -3.43
CA LYS A 99 6.42 13.19 -4.07
C LYS A 99 6.50 13.03 -5.60
N ASP A 100 7.46 13.68 -6.25
CA ASP A 100 7.70 13.50 -7.70
C ASP A 100 8.04 12.04 -8.05
N ALA A 101 8.86 11.39 -7.22
CA ALA A 101 9.22 9.98 -7.41
C ALA A 101 8.03 9.03 -7.19
N ILE A 102 7.15 9.35 -6.25
CA ILE A 102 5.90 8.62 -6.02
C ILE A 102 5.03 8.70 -7.27
N ARG A 103 4.81 9.91 -7.82
CA ARG A 103 4.02 10.09 -9.05
C ARG A 103 4.60 9.29 -10.22
N ALA A 104 5.91 9.46 -10.48
CA ALA A 104 6.58 8.74 -11.56
C ALA A 104 6.50 7.22 -11.38
N ARG A 105 6.56 6.74 -10.13
CA ARG A 105 6.40 5.33 -9.80
C ARG A 105 4.98 4.84 -10.07
N VAL A 106 3.94 5.56 -9.65
CA VAL A 106 2.53 5.21 -9.91
C VAL A 106 2.31 5.09 -11.42
N GLN A 107 2.67 6.13 -12.19
CA GLN A 107 2.54 6.14 -13.65
C GLN A 107 3.26 4.94 -14.30
N LYS A 108 4.51 4.67 -13.89
CA LYS A 108 5.30 3.57 -14.46
C LYS A 108 4.80 2.18 -14.08
N SER A 109 4.36 1.98 -12.83
CA SER A 109 4.09 0.64 -12.29
C SER A 109 2.64 0.19 -12.48
N ILE A 110 1.68 1.12 -12.45
CA ILE A 110 0.24 0.82 -12.47
C ILE A 110 -0.55 1.74 -13.40
N GLY A 111 0.08 2.73 -14.04
CA GLY A 111 -0.58 3.72 -14.89
C GLY A 111 -1.08 3.18 -16.23
N SER A 112 -0.37 2.20 -16.82
CA SER A 112 -0.81 1.54 -18.07
C SER A 112 -2.06 0.69 -17.85
N ALA A 113 -2.89 0.57 -18.88
CA ALA A 113 -4.02 -0.37 -18.93
C ALA A 113 -3.61 -1.81 -18.59
N ASN A 114 -2.46 -2.23 -19.11
CA ASN A 114 -1.92 -3.58 -18.99
C ASN A 114 -0.42 -3.53 -18.61
N PRO A 115 -0.08 -3.34 -17.31
CA PRO A 115 1.31 -3.36 -16.87
C PRO A 115 1.93 -4.76 -17.09
N SER A 116 3.16 -4.83 -17.63
CA SER A 116 3.79 -6.09 -18.06
C SER A 116 3.98 -7.13 -16.96
N TRP A 117 4.04 -6.70 -15.70
CA TRP A 117 4.24 -7.56 -14.52
C TRP A 117 3.17 -7.33 -13.47
N ASP A 118 1.91 -7.12 -13.88
CA ASP A 118 0.84 -6.84 -12.93
C ASP A 118 0.68 -7.94 -11.86
N GLY A 119 0.64 -7.53 -10.60
CA GLY A 119 0.72 -8.40 -9.42
C GLY A 119 2.14 -8.66 -8.90
N ARG A 120 3.19 -8.30 -9.64
CA ARG A 120 4.61 -8.51 -9.28
C ARG A 120 5.51 -7.28 -9.52
N GLN A 121 4.96 -6.18 -10.02
CA GLN A 121 5.71 -4.97 -10.37
C GLN A 121 6.27 -4.22 -9.16
N THR A 122 5.76 -4.50 -7.96
CA THR A 122 6.12 -3.82 -6.72
C THR A 122 6.81 -4.79 -5.77
N PRO A 123 8.14 -4.71 -5.64
CA PRO A 123 8.89 -5.48 -4.64
C PRO A 123 8.38 -5.19 -3.21
N MET A 124 8.76 -6.00 -2.24
CA MET A 124 8.28 -5.86 -0.86
C MET A 124 9.18 -4.98 0.03
N SER A 125 10.38 -4.61 -0.42
CA SER A 125 11.38 -3.92 0.41
C SER A 125 12.32 -3.04 -0.42
N ASP A 126 13.44 -2.56 0.14
CA ASP A 126 14.49 -1.75 -0.53
C ASP A 126 14.13 -0.30 -0.93
N ASN A 127 12.87 0.02 -1.23
CA ASN A 127 12.45 1.39 -1.56
C ASN A 127 11.20 1.77 -0.76
N PRO A 128 11.17 2.94 -0.09
CA PRO A 128 10.08 3.29 0.81
C PRO A 128 8.74 3.42 0.07
N ILE A 129 8.75 3.77 -1.23
CA ILE A 129 7.54 3.85 -2.05
C ILE A 129 6.90 2.47 -2.21
N PHE A 130 7.66 1.38 -2.16
CA PHE A 130 7.10 0.04 -2.30
C PHE A 130 6.30 -0.38 -1.07
N TYR A 131 6.80 -0.05 0.13
CA TYR A 131 6.06 -0.25 1.37
C TYR A 131 4.75 0.54 1.33
N GLY A 132 4.81 1.81 0.92
CA GLY A 132 3.63 2.65 0.74
C GLY A 132 2.64 2.03 -0.24
N GLN A 133 3.09 1.61 -1.42
CA GLN A 133 2.22 1.01 -2.43
C GLN A 133 1.50 -0.26 -1.94
N HIS A 134 2.20 -1.12 -1.19
CA HIS A 134 1.56 -2.29 -0.60
C HIS A 134 0.61 -1.91 0.53
N ALA A 135 0.98 -0.97 1.40
CA ALA A 135 0.15 -0.51 2.51
C ALA A 135 -1.15 0.14 2.01
N THR A 136 -1.09 0.91 0.93
CA THR A 136 -2.23 1.68 0.42
C THR A 136 -2.93 1.03 -0.76
N ALA A 137 -2.73 -0.27 -1.01
CA ALA A 137 -3.35 -1.00 -2.12
C ALA A 137 -3.12 -0.41 -3.53
N THR A 138 -2.04 0.36 -3.73
CA THR A 138 -1.62 0.93 -5.03
C THR A 138 -0.43 0.16 -5.64
N CYS A 139 -0.21 -1.10 -5.22
CA CYS A 139 0.91 -1.93 -5.68
C CYS A 139 0.67 -2.67 -6.99
N CYS A 140 -0.60 -2.93 -7.35
CA CYS A 140 -1.00 -3.56 -8.61
C CYS A 140 -2.45 -3.22 -9.00
N ARG A 141 -2.85 -3.53 -10.24
CA ARG A 141 -4.20 -3.22 -10.73
C ARG A 141 -5.29 -4.02 -10.03
N THR A 142 -4.98 -5.23 -9.56
CA THR A 142 -5.93 -6.00 -8.73
C THR A 142 -6.22 -5.28 -7.41
N CYS A 143 -5.21 -4.69 -6.76
CA CYS A 143 -5.44 -3.97 -5.52
C CYS A 143 -6.23 -2.67 -5.76
N LEU A 144 -5.90 -1.94 -6.83
CA LEU A 144 -6.68 -0.77 -7.26
C LEU A 144 -8.15 -1.08 -7.52
N GLU A 145 -8.42 -2.20 -8.17
CA GLU A 145 -9.78 -2.59 -8.56
C GLU A 145 -10.69 -2.78 -7.34
N TYR A 146 -10.30 -3.57 -6.34
CA TYR A 146 -11.22 -3.86 -5.23
C TYR A 146 -11.17 -2.84 -4.08
N TRP A 147 -10.06 -2.11 -3.89
CA TRP A 147 -9.99 -1.09 -2.84
C TRP A 147 -10.43 0.28 -3.31
N HIS A 148 -10.12 0.65 -4.54
CA HIS A 148 -10.30 2.01 -5.02
C HIS A 148 -11.31 2.09 -6.17
N ASP A 149 -11.91 0.97 -6.59
CA ASP A 149 -12.86 0.92 -7.69
C ASP A 149 -12.29 1.52 -9.00
N ILE A 150 -11.00 1.24 -9.25
CA ILE A 150 -10.32 1.63 -10.49
C ILE A 150 -10.15 0.38 -11.35
N PRO A 151 -10.93 0.23 -12.44
CA PRO A 151 -11.02 -1.03 -13.18
C PRO A 151 -9.74 -1.37 -13.93
N LYS A 152 -9.45 -2.65 -14.13
CA LYS A 152 -8.34 -3.11 -14.99
C LYS A 152 -8.59 -2.81 -16.47
N GLY A 153 -7.53 -2.86 -17.26
CA GLY A 153 -7.63 -2.75 -18.72
C GLY A 153 -7.84 -1.32 -19.24
N VAL A 154 -7.87 -0.32 -18.36
CA VAL A 154 -7.96 1.10 -18.71
C VAL A 154 -6.78 1.86 -18.09
N PRO A 155 -6.08 2.74 -18.84
CA PRO A 155 -5.02 3.57 -18.27
C PRO A 155 -5.55 4.43 -17.12
N LEU A 156 -4.71 4.73 -16.14
CA LEU A 156 -5.09 5.68 -15.09
C LEU A 156 -5.26 7.08 -15.69
N THR A 157 -6.30 7.79 -15.24
CA THR A 157 -6.42 9.23 -15.47
C THR A 157 -5.45 10.00 -14.57
N GLU A 158 -5.16 11.26 -14.90
CA GLU A 158 -4.33 12.10 -14.03
C GLU A 158 -4.96 12.28 -12.65
N GLU A 159 -6.29 12.41 -12.54
CA GLU A 159 -7.00 12.47 -11.25
C GLU A 159 -6.83 11.19 -10.42
N GLN A 160 -6.86 10.02 -11.06
CA GLN A 160 -6.61 8.74 -10.37
C GLN A 160 -5.16 8.62 -9.91
N ILE A 161 -4.21 9.15 -10.70
CA ILE A 161 -2.80 9.24 -10.31
C ILE A 161 -2.65 10.18 -9.11
N ASP A 162 -3.27 11.36 -9.14
CA ASP A 162 -3.27 12.34 -8.06
C ASP A 162 -3.81 11.74 -6.76
N TYR A 163 -4.96 11.05 -6.83
CA TYR A 163 -5.53 10.33 -5.69
C TYR A 163 -4.57 9.26 -5.12
N CYS A 164 -3.93 8.47 -5.99
CA CYS A 164 -2.94 7.48 -5.56
C CYS A 164 -1.71 8.12 -4.91
N VAL A 165 -1.27 9.28 -5.39
CA VAL A 165 -0.16 10.04 -4.80
C VAL A 165 -0.56 10.56 -3.43
N GLU A 166 -1.76 11.12 -3.29
CA GLU A 166 -2.26 11.65 -2.01
C GLU A 166 -2.33 10.58 -0.92
N ILE A 167 -2.92 9.40 -1.22
CA ILE A 167 -3.03 8.35 -0.21
C ILE A 167 -1.65 7.79 0.18
N LEU A 168 -0.69 7.80 -0.76
CA LEU A 168 0.70 7.46 -0.48
C LEU A 168 1.39 8.53 0.38
N GLU A 169 1.09 9.82 0.20
CA GLU A 169 1.62 10.88 1.08
C GLU A 169 1.21 10.65 2.54
N LEU A 170 -0.03 10.26 2.79
CA LEU A 170 -0.48 9.88 4.15
C LEU A 170 0.35 8.75 4.75
N PHE A 171 0.79 7.78 3.94
CA PHE A 171 1.71 6.73 4.40
C PHE A 171 3.05 7.32 4.83
N PHE A 172 3.63 8.22 4.03
CA PHE A 172 4.92 8.82 4.35
C PHE A 172 4.84 9.75 5.56
N ASP A 173 3.75 10.50 5.70
CA ASP A 173 3.52 11.37 6.86
C ASP A 173 3.44 10.55 8.17
N GLU A 174 2.84 9.35 8.12
CA GLU A 174 2.77 8.47 9.30
C GLU A 174 4.08 7.69 9.54
N ARG A 175 4.70 7.16 8.48
CA ARG A 175 5.76 6.15 8.59
C ARG A 175 7.18 6.69 8.50
N LEU A 176 7.34 7.89 7.96
CA LEU A 176 8.62 8.57 7.82
C LEU A 176 8.49 10.07 8.16
N PRO A 177 7.90 10.42 9.33
CA PRO A 177 7.66 11.81 9.72
C PRO A 177 8.94 12.64 9.88
N GLU A 178 10.09 11.97 10.05
CA GLU A 178 11.40 12.59 10.23
C GLU A 178 12.12 12.92 8.91
N VAL A 179 11.50 12.70 7.75
CA VAL A 179 12.06 13.08 6.45
C VAL A 179 11.74 14.55 6.19
N ASP A 180 12.79 15.38 6.15
CA ASP A 180 12.66 16.80 5.83
C ASP A 180 12.16 17.06 4.40
N ASP A 181 11.61 18.26 4.19
CA ASP A 181 11.18 18.75 2.87
C ASP A 181 12.31 18.73 1.82
N ASN A 182 13.48 19.16 2.26
CA ASN A 182 14.66 19.30 1.42
C ASN A 182 15.59 18.09 1.56
N PRO A 183 16.34 17.73 0.49
CA PRO A 183 17.36 16.69 0.56
C PRO A 183 18.36 16.92 1.70
N VAL A 184 18.65 15.87 2.48
CA VAL A 184 19.75 15.87 3.45
C VAL A 184 20.87 14.93 3.02
N HIS A 185 22.12 15.31 3.30
CA HIS A 185 23.25 14.40 3.06
C HIS A 185 23.19 13.25 4.07
N VAL A 186 23.07 12.02 3.56
CA VAL A 186 23.13 10.80 4.38
C VAL A 186 24.29 9.93 3.89
N PRO A 187 25.31 9.68 4.73
CA PRO A 187 26.44 8.85 4.35
C PRO A 187 26.04 7.47 3.80
N PRO A 188 26.81 6.87 2.88
CA PRO A 188 26.60 5.49 2.48
C PRO A 188 26.71 4.54 3.67
N ILE A 189 25.89 3.48 3.69
CA ILE A 189 26.03 2.40 4.67
C ILE A 189 27.34 1.68 4.31
N ARG A 190 28.35 1.77 5.19
CA ARG A 190 29.58 0.99 5.06
C ARG A 190 29.25 -0.46 5.40
N ARG A 191 29.69 -1.39 4.55
CA ARG A 191 29.56 -2.84 4.78
C ARG A 191 30.55 -3.29 5.84
#